data_AF-A0A928DUE6-F1
#
_entry.id   AF-A0A928DUE6-F1
#
_cell.length_a   1.000
_cell.length_b   1.000
_cell.length_c   1.000
_cell.angle_alpha   90.00
_cell.angle_beta   90.00
_cell.angle_gamma   90.00
#
_symmetry.space_group_name_H-M   'P 1'
#
loop_
_entity.id
_entity.type
_entity.pdbx_description
1 polymer ?
#
loop_
_entity_poly.entity_id
_entity_poly.type
_entity_poly.pdbx_seq_one_letter_code
_entity_poly.pdbx_strand_id
1 'polypeptide(L)'
;MSYTETTTQSWFSRIGDSLKGILVGIVLVGVAIMLLFWNEGRTVKRYRALKEGASQCIEVRSDAVDVANDNKLVYTTGTMKTDDVLADTDFPSITVNALKLKRNVEMFQWHEESHSETQEKVGGSTKTTTTYSYTTDWSSAPIDSSSFHQPDGHINPPMPYEGTEYYAENVTLGDFQVEPKVARQKSNWKKFSVPAPEAAPAPAAVPAEAVPAPAAVPVEAAPAPAAVPAEAAPAPAAVPVEAAPAPAAVPVEAAPAPAAVPVEAAPAPAAVPAEAAP
;
A
#
# COMPACT_ATOMS: atom_id res chain seq x y z
N MET A 1 -26.62 12.57 -16.92
CA MET A 1 -27.58 11.52 -17.35
C MET A 1 -26.99 10.20 -16.91
N SER A 2 -27.75 9.32 -16.24
CA SER A 2 -27.24 8.08 -15.65
C SER A 2 -27.60 6.85 -16.49
N TYR A 3 -26.62 5.99 -16.77
CA TYR A 3 -26.79 4.68 -17.39
C TYR A 3 -26.91 3.61 -16.29
N THR A 4 -27.73 2.58 -16.49
CA THR A 4 -27.98 1.54 -15.48
C THR A 4 -28.15 0.19 -16.17
N GLU A 5 -27.38 -0.79 -15.72
CA GLU A 5 -27.46 -2.18 -16.18
C GLU A 5 -28.03 -3.06 -15.05
N THR A 6 -28.91 -4.00 -15.37
CA THR A 6 -29.62 -4.84 -14.38
C THR A 6 -29.56 -6.30 -14.79
N THR A 7 -29.08 -7.16 -13.88
CA THR A 7 -29.09 -8.63 -14.03
C THR A 7 -29.80 -9.26 -12.84
N THR A 8 -30.65 -10.27 -13.10
CA THR A 8 -31.54 -10.92 -12.10
C THR A 8 -31.24 -12.42 -12.00
N GLN A 9 -31.23 -13.01 -10.80
CA GLN A 9 -31.14 -14.46 -10.57
C GLN A 9 -32.26 -14.98 -9.65
N SER A 10 -32.72 -16.22 -9.87
CA SER A 10 -33.93 -16.82 -9.30
C SER A 10 -33.69 -17.72 -8.08
N TRP A 11 -34.66 -17.70 -7.15
CA TRP A 11 -34.71 -18.35 -5.82
C TRP A 11 -34.75 -19.89 -5.83
N PHE A 12 -35.22 -20.53 -6.90
CA PHE A 12 -35.46 -21.99 -6.96
C PHE A 12 -34.17 -22.86 -7.03
N SER A 13 -32.98 -22.25 -7.13
CA SER A 13 -31.70 -22.97 -7.08
C SER A 13 -31.39 -23.53 -5.68
N ARG A 14 -31.87 -22.88 -4.61
CA ARG A 14 -31.27 -22.98 -3.26
C ARG A 14 -31.46 -24.30 -2.49
N ILE A 15 -32.47 -25.13 -2.80
CA ILE A 15 -32.78 -26.36 -2.02
C ILE A 15 -32.18 -27.64 -2.63
N GLY A 16 -32.11 -27.74 -3.97
CA GLY A 16 -31.35 -28.78 -4.66
C GLY A 16 -29.83 -28.61 -4.53
N ASP A 17 -29.39 -27.41 -4.16
CA ASP A 17 -27.98 -27.07 -3.93
C ASP A 17 -27.44 -27.56 -2.57
N SER A 18 -28.29 -27.91 -1.60
CA SER A 18 -27.82 -28.34 -0.26
C SER A 18 -27.23 -29.77 -0.25
N LEU A 19 -27.86 -30.74 -0.94
CA LEU A 19 -27.31 -32.09 -1.10
C LEU A 19 -26.09 -32.12 -2.04
N LYS A 20 -26.08 -31.28 -3.08
CA LYS A 20 -24.89 -31.06 -3.91
C LYS A 20 -23.75 -30.44 -3.10
N GLY A 21 -24.07 -29.54 -2.16
CA GLY A 21 -23.13 -28.94 -1.23
C GLY A 21 -22.39 -29.96 -0.35
N ILE A 22 -23.07 -31.04 0.08
CA ILE A 22 -22.42 -32.12 0.85
C ILE A 22 -21.41 -32.88 -0.01
N LEU A 23 -21.77 -33.26 -1.23
CA LEU A 23 -20.86 -33.97 -2.14
C LEU A 23 -19.66 -33.09 -2.53
N VAL A 24 -19.91 -31.81 -2.80
CA VAL A 24 -18.85 -30.81 -3.02
C VAL A 24 -17.96 -30.68 -1.78
N GLY A 25 -18.55 -30.65 -0.58
CA GLY A 25 -17.80 -30.61 0.69
C GLY A 25 -16.86 -31.81 0.84
N ILE A 26 -17.32 -33.02 0.55
CA ILE A 26 -16.48 -34.23 0.59
C ILE A 26 -15.32 -34.15 -0.41
N VAL A 27 -15.59 -33.67 -1.64
CA VAL A 27 -14.54 -33.46 -2.66
C VAL A 27 -13.54 -32.41 -2.18
N LEU A 28 -14.01 -31.30 -1.61
CA LEU A 28 -13.14 -30.24 -1.08
C LEU A 28 -12.26 -30.74 0.08
N VAL A 29 -12.77 -31.61 0.95
CA VAL A 29 -11.96 -32.26 2.00
C VAL A 29 -10.86 -33.12 1.38
N GLY A 30 -11.19 -33.93 0.37
CA GLY A 30 -10.19 -34.72 -0.36
C GLY A 30 -9.10 -33.83 -0.99
N VAL A 31 -9.50 -32.77 -1.70
CA VAL A 31 -8.57 -31.79 -2.30
C VAL A 31 -7.72 -31.11 -1.23
N ALA A 32 -8.31 -30.70 -0.10
CA ALA A 32 -7.58 -30.07 0.99
C ALA A 32 -6.49 -30.98 1.55
N ILE A 33 -6.78 -32.27 1.77
CA ILE A 33 -5.77 -33.25 2.22
C ILE A 33 -4.63 -33.37 1.20
N MET A 34 -4.92 -33.41 -0.10
CA MET A 34 -3.88 -33.51 -1.13
C MET A 34 -3.02 -32.25 -1.20
N LEU A 35 -3.65 -31.07 -1.08
CA LEU A 35 -2.95 -29.79 -1.01
C LEU A 35 -2.06 -29.70 0.24
N LEU A 36 -2.54 -30.17 1.39
CA LEU A 36 -1.76 -30.22 2.63
C LEU A 36 -0.56 -31.16 2.48
N PHE A 37 -0.76 -32.38 1.98
CA PHE A 37 0.33 -33.33 1.79
C PHE A 37 1.37 -32.81 0.78
N TRP A 38 0.92 -32.17 -0.30
CA TRP A 38 1.84 -31.55 -1.27
C TRP A 38 2.63 -30.40 -0.64
N ASN A 39 1.97 -29.55 0.15
CA ASN A 39 2.60 -28.43 0.84
C ASN A 39 3.60 -28.89 1.91
N GLU A 40 3.23 -29.88 2.73
CA GLU A 40 4.11 -30.48 3.74
C GLU A 40 5.29 -31.19 3.08
N GLY A 41 5.03 -31.98 2.03
CA GLY A 41 6.08 -32.64 1.25
C GLY A 41 7.08 -31.65 0.68
N ARG A 42 6.62 -30.52 0.13
CA ARG A 42 7.48 -29.43 -0.34
C ARG A 42 8.30 -28.82 0.80
N THR A 43 7.67 -28.62 1.96
CA THR A 43 8.30 -28.03 3.14
C THR A 43 9.39 -28.94 3.71
N VAL A 44 9.11 -30.23 3.87
CA VAL A 44 10.08 -31.23 4.36
C VAL A 44 11.25 -31.38 3.37
N LYS A 45 10.97 -31.45 2.07
CA LYS A 45 12.04 -31.48 1.04
C LYS A 45 12.93 -30.24 1.12
N ARG A 46 12.34 -29.05 1.23
CA ARG A 46 13.10 -27.80 1.38
C ARG A 46 13.93 -27.78 2.66
N TYR A 47 13.36 -28.21 3.78
CA TYR A 47 14.09 -28.29 5.05
C TYR A 47 15.30 -29.23 4.95
N ARG A 48 15.12 -30.43 4.39
CA ARG A 48 16.22 -31.39 4.20
C ARG A 48 17.31 -30.83 3.28
N ALA A 49 16.94 -30.24 2.15
CA ALA A 49 17.88 -29.64 1.21
C ALA A 49 18.66 -28.47 1.83
N LEU A 50 17.99 -27.61 2.61
CA LEU A 50 18.67 -26.51 3.32
C LEU A 50 19.57 -27.02 4.44
N LYS A 51 19.17 -28.06 5.17
CA LYS A 51 19.99 -28.68 6.23
C LYS A 51 21.25 -29.32 5.64
N GLU A 52 21.10 -30.05 4.54
CA GLU A 52 22.21 -30.65 3.80
C GLU A 52 23.15 -29.56 3.26
N GLY A 53 22.61 -28.55 2.58
CA GLY A 53 23.40 -27.41 2.09
C GLY A 53 24.13 -26.68 3.20
N ALA A 54 23.44 -26.35 4.32
CA ALA A 54 24.06 -25.70 5.47
C ALA A 54 25.20 -26.54 6.08
N SER A 55 25.08 -27.87 6.09
CA SER A 55 26.15 -28.75 6.61
C SER A 55 27.39 -28.80 5.72
N GLN A 56 27.26 -28.46 4.43
CA GLN A 56 28.35 -28.43 3.45
C GLN A 56 28.87 -27.01 3.19
N CYS A 57 28.19 -25.99 3.71
CA CYS A 57 28.49 -24.59 3.45
C CYS A 57 29.72 -24.15 4.25
N ILE A 58 30.68 -23.51 3.57
CA ILE A 58 31.93 -23.05 4.16
C ILE A 58 31.94 -21.52 4.20
N GLU A 59 32.25 -20.95 5.36
CA GLU A 59 32.51 -19.52 5.45
C GLU A 59 33.86 -19.19 4.82
N VAL A 60 33.88 -18.24 3.90
CA VAL A 60 35.11 -17.75 3.28
C VAL A 60 35.25 -16.24 3.51
N ARG A 61 36.51 -15.79 3.53
CA ARG A 61 36.82 -14.36 3.56
C ARG A 61 36.41 -13.72 2.24
N SER A 62 35.91 -12.50 2.27
CA SER A 62 35.51 -11.79 1.05
C SER A 62 36.70 -11.23 0.28
N ASP A 63 37.83 -10.96 0.94
CA ASP A 63 39.02 -10.26 0.41
C ASP A 63 40.10 -11.17 -0.17
N ALA A 64 39.75 -12.43 -0.43
CA ALA A 64 40.64 -13.38 -1.10
C ALA A 64 39.82 -14.51 -1.75
N VAL A 65 40.09 -14.79 -3.03
CA VAL A 65 39.54 -15.96 -3.73
C VAL A 65 40.52 -17.12 -3.61
N ASP A 66 40.14 -18.16 -2.86
CA ASP A 66 40.92 -19.38 -2.70
C ASP A 66 40.41 -20.49 -3.63
N VAL A 67 41.23 -20.86 -4.61
CA VAL A 67 40.96 -21.93 -5.59
C VAL A 67 40.68 -23.28 -4.93
N ALA A 68 41.12 -23.49 -3.69
CA ALA A 68 40.78 -24.71 -2.94
C ALA A 68 39.28 -24.84 -2.62
N ASN A 69 38.50 -23.77 -2.78
CA ASN A 69 37.06 -23.76 -2.55
C ASN A 69 36.21 -23.87 -3.83
N ASP A 70 36.84 -24.05 -4.99
CA ASP A 70 36.11 -24.27 -6.25
C ASP A 70 35.15 -25.47 -6.15
N ASN A 71 33.93 -25.30 -6.69
CA ASN A 71 32.83 -26.27 -6.64
C ASN A 71 32.28 -26.59 -5.24
N LYS A 72 32.67 -25.85 -4.20
CA LYS A 72 32.07 -25.96 -2.87
C LYS A 72 30.99 -24.91 -2.67
N LEU A 73 30.02 -25.22 -1.82
CA LEU A 73 29.06 -24.22 -1.35
C LEU A 73 29.77 -23.32 -0.35
N VAL A 74 29.85 -22.03 -0.66
CA VAL A 74 30.48 -21.04 0.21
C VAL A 74 29.51 -19.92 0.58
N TYR A 75 29.74 -19.29 1.72
CA TYR A 75 29.13 -18.02 2.06
C TYR A 75 30.21 -17.05 2.55
N THR A 76 29.96 -15.77 2.34
CA THR A 76 30.84 -14.71 2.81
C THR A 76 30.04 -13.48 3.16
N THR A 77 30.61 -12.64 4.02
CA THR A 77 30.02 -11.37 4.44
C THR A 77 31.01 -10.26 4.18
N GLY A 78 30.53 -9.16 3.64
CA GLY A 78 31.36 -8.00 3.34
C GLY A 78 30.52 -6.82 2.88
N THR A 79 31.19 -5.69 2.69
CA THR A 79 30.58 -4.49 2.13
C THR A 79 30.66 -4.55 0.60
N MET A 80 29.51 -4.45 -0.06
CA MET A 80 29.48 -4.32 -1.52
C MET A 80 30.01 -2.94 -1.94
N LYS A 81 30.88 -2.92 -2.93
CA LYS A 81 31.50 -1.70 -3.48
C LYS A 81 31.33 -1.66 -4.98
N THR A 82 31.44 -0.46 -5.53
CA THR A 82 31.48 -0.21 -6.97
C THR A 82 32.27 1.07 -7.20
N ASP A 83 33.00 1.13 -8.31
CA ASP A 83 33.60 2.36 -8.80
C ASP A 83 32.68 3.07 -9.82
N ASP A 84 31.55 2.45 -10.17
CA ASP A 84 30.58 3.03 -11.08
C ASP A 84 29.98 4.31 -10.48
N VAL A 85 29.87 5.35 -11.31
CA VAL A 85 29.18 6.59 -10.97
C VAL A 85 27.87 6.62 -11.75
N LEU A 86 26.76 6.54 -11.02
CA LEU A 86 25.42 6.59 -11.61
C LEU A 86 24.99 8.03 -11.82
N ALA A 87 24.37 8.29 -12.97
CA ALA A 87 23.82 9.59 -13.33
C ALA A 87 22.34 9.44 -13.72
N ASP A 88 21.51 10.39 -13.31
CA ASP A 88 20.13 10.46 -13.77
C ASP A 88 20.08 11.04 -15.19
N THR A 89 19.40 10.37 -16.12
CA THR A 89 19.37 10.77 -17.54
C THR A 89 18.58 12.05 -17.78
N ASP A 90 17.55 12.32 -16.98
CA ASP A 90 16.75 13.56 -17.10
C ASP A 90 17.34 14.69 -16.23
N PHE A 91 18.11 14.33 -15.20
CA PHE A 91 18.78 15.27 -14.30
C PHE A 91 20.29 14.99 -14.23
N PRO A 92 21.07 15.29 -15.29
CA PRO A 92 22.48 14.87 -15.40
C PRO A 92 23.42 15.50 -14.36
N SER A 93 23.00 16.55 -13.66
CA SER A 93 23.73 17.12 -12.52
C SER A 93 23.68 16.23 -11.27
N ILE A 94 22.73 15.28 -11.21
CA ILE A 94 22.61 14.29 -10.13
C ILE A 94 23.50 13.10 -10.49
N THR A 95 24.67 13.05 -9.86
CA THR A 95 25.61 11.95 -9.98
C THR A 95 25.99 11.40 -8.61
N VAL A 96 26.15 10.08 -8.51
CA VAL A 96 26.52 9.43 -7.25
C VAL A 96 27.28 8.13 -7.51
N ASN A 97 28.39 7.93 -6.78
CA ASN A 97 29.01 6.61 -6.67
C ASN A 97 28.17 5.76 -5.70
N ALA A 98 27.33 4.90 -6.25
CA ALA A 98 26.42 4.04 -5.48
C ALA A 98 26.04 2.79 -6.28
N LEU A 99 25.63 1.73 -5.58
CA LEU A 99 25.13 0.50 -6.20
C LEU A 99 23.83 0.75 -7.00
N LYS A 100 23.01 1.68 -6.52
CA LYS A 100 21.70 2.01 -7.06
C LYS A 100 21.40 3.50 -6.88
N LEU A 101 20.78 4.10 -7.89
CA LEU A 101 20.20 5.45 -7.83
C LEU A 101 18.73 5.33 -8.19
N LYS A 102 17.83 5.89 -7.37
CA LYS A 102 16.40 5.86 -7.60
C LYS A 102 15.84 7.26 -7.65
N ARG A 103 15.15 7.58 -8.75
CA ARG A 103 14.30 8.75 -8.87
C ARG A 103 12.88 8.35 -8.48
N ASN A 104 12.38 8.96 -7.40
CA ASN A 104 10.97 8.86 -7.04
C ASN A 104 10.28 10.12 -7.59
N VAL A 105 9.20 9.93 -8.33
CA VAL A 105 8.37 11.02 -8.86
C VAL A 105 6.93 10.75 -8.50
N GLU A 106 6.24 11.78 -8.07
CA GLU A 106 4.80 11.77 -7.85
C GLU A 106 4.21 13.04 -8.47
N MET A 107 3.00 12.93 -8.99
CA MET A 107 2.21 14.04 -9.50
C MET A 107 0.92 14.13 -8.70
N PHE A 108 0.63 15.32 -8.18
CA PHE A 108 -0.65 15.61 -7.54
C PHE A 108 -1.70 15.79 -8.64
N GLN A 109 -2.64 14.86 -8.73
CA GLN A 109 -3.55 14.75 -9.86
C GLN A 109 -4.92 14.22 -9.42
N TRP A 110 -5.94 14.42 -10.24
CA TRP A 110 -7.28 13.90 -10.02
C TRP A 110 -7.30 12.37 -10.09
N HIS A 111 -8.11 11.78 -9.22
CA HIS A 111 -8.42 10.36 -9.11
C HIS A 111 -9.94 10.18 -9.04
N GLU A 112 -10.48 9.25 -9.81
CA GLU A 112 -11.88 8.85 -9.76
C GLU A 112 -12.03 7.60 -8.90
N GLU A 113 -12.89 7.69 -7.88
CA GLU A 113 -13.31 6.56 -7.07
C GLU A 113 -14.75 6.19 -7.41
N SER A 114 -15.02 4.89 -7.44
CA SER A 114 -16.39 4.38 -7.64
C SER A 114 -16.85 3.58 -6.43
N HIS A 115 -18.09 3.81 -6.03
CA HIS A 115 -18.75 3.07 -4.97
C HIS A 115 -20.06 2.50 -5.49
N SER A 116 -20.28 1.18 -5.34
CA SER A 116 -21.49 0.52 -5.81
C SER A 116 -22.29 -0.08 -4.67
N GLU A 117 -23.58 0.24 -4.61
CA GLU A 117 -24.52 -0.32 -3.64
C GLU A 117 -25.60 -1.10 -4.37
N THR A 118 -25.89 -2.34 -3.94
CA THR A 118 -26.96 -3.16 -4.52
C THR A 118 -28.08 -3.36 -3.52
N GLN A 119 -29.29 -3.00 -3.91
CA GLN A 119 -30.49 -3.13 -3.10
C GLN A 119 -31.49 -4.09 -3.76
N GLU A 120 -32.02 -5.03 -2.99
CA GLU A 120 -33.13 -5.88 -3.42
C GLU A 120 -34.45 -5.10 -3.37
N LYS A 121 -35.24 -5.19 -4.44
CA LYS A 121 -36.57 -4.61 -4.56
C LYS A 121 -37.64 -5.67 -4.41
N VAL A 122 -38.84 -5.22 -4.02
CA VAL A 122 -40.04 -6.05 -3.96
C VAL A 122 -40.27 -6.73 -5.32
N GLY A 123 -40.41 -8.06 -5.29
CA GLY A 123 -40.54 -8.88 -6.50
C GLY A 123 -39.25 -9.55 -7.00
N GLY A 124 -38.15 -9.49 -6.24
CA GLY A 124 -36.91 -10.23 -6.53
C GLY A 124 -36.00 -9.60 -7.58
N SER A 125 -36.23 -8.33 -7.94
CA SER A 125 -35.32 -7.54 -8.78
C SER A 125 -34.28 -6.84 -7.92
N THR A 126 -33.06 -6.66 -8.41
CA THR A 126 -31.99 -5.89 -7.75
C THR A 126 -31.79 -4.55 -8.46
N LYS A 127 -31.44 -3.50 -7.71
CA LYS A 127 -30.96 -2.22 -8.25
C LYS A 127 -29.56 -1.98 -7.74
N THR A 128 -28.60 -1.90 -8.66
CA THR A 128 -27.24 -1.46 -8.36
C THR A 128 -27.12 0.03 -8.68
N THR A 129 -26.65 0.82 -7.71
CA THR A 129 -26.36 2.25 -7.86
C THR A 129 -24.86 2.45 -7.70
N THR A 130 -24.22 2.96 -8.74
CA THR A 130 -22.79 3.30 -8.72
C THR A 130 -22.62 4.81 -8.65
N THR A 131 -21.90 5.28 -7.64
CA THR A 131 -21.57 6.68 -7.40
C THR A 131 -20.09 6.89 -7.71
N TYR A 132 -19.77 7.90 -8.50
CA TYR A 132 -18.40 8.30 -8.83
C TYR A 132 -18.05 9.58 -8.07
N SER A 133 -16.89 9.59 -7.40
CA SER A 133 -16.35 10.73 -6.67
C SER A 133 -14.94 11.06 -7.16
N TYR A 134 -14.58 12.34 -7.13
CA TYR A 134 -13.30 12.82 -7.63
C TYR A 134 -12.53 13.49 -6.50
N THR A 135 -11.28 13.07 -6.30
CA THR A 135 -10.37 13.62 -5.30
C THR A 135 -9.01 13.84 -5.94
N THR A 136 -8.21 14.74 -5.38
CA THR A 136 -6.80 14.88 -5.79
C THR A 136 -5.91 14.17 -4.79
N ASP A 137 -4.96 13.40 -5.30
CA ASP A 137 -3.95 12.72 -4.50
C ASP A 137 -2.61 12.64 -5.23
N TRP A 138 -1.54 12.35 -4.50
CA TRP A 138 -0.24 12.06 -5.08
C TRP A 138 -0.25 10.68 -5.72
N SER A 139 0.20 10.60 -6.98
CA SER A 139 0.35 9.34 -7.68
C SER A 139 1.71 9.26 -8.35
N SER A 140 2.33 8.09 -8.27
CA SER A 140 3.60 7.78 -8.93
C SER A 140 3.45 7.39 -10.41
N ALA A 141 2.23 7.26 -10.91
CA ALA A 141 1.91 6.95 -12.29
C ALA A 141 0.89 7.95 -12.86
N PRO A 142 0.92 8.25 -14.17
CA PRO A 142 -0.09 9.12 -14.80
C PRO A 142 -1.48 8.46 -14.72
N ILE A 143 -2.48 9.24 -14.31
CA ILE A 143 -3.89 8.81 -14.38
C ILE A 143 -4.52 9.44 -15.60
N ASP A 144 -5.03 8.60 -16.50
CA ASP A 144 -5.74 9.02 -17.70
C ASP A 144 -7.14 9.57 -17.34
N SER A 145 -7.20 10.88 -17.12
CA SER A 145 -8.46 11.58 -16.82
C SER A 145 -9.44 11.61 -18.00
N SER A 146 -9.01 11.29 -19.23
CA SER A 146 -9.94 11.22 -20.37
C SER A 146 -10.91 10.04 -20.25
N SER A 147 -10.54 9.04 -19.43
CA SER A 147 -11.36 7.87 -19.13
C SER A 147 -12.35 8.09 -17.97
N PHE A 148 -12.32 9.25 -17.32
CA PHE A 148 -13.24 9.58 -16.24
C PHE A 148 -14.69 9.68 -16.74
N HIS A 149 -15.64 9.37 -15.86
CA HIS A 149 -17.06 9.50 -16.14
C HIS A 149 -17.50 10.96 -16.23
N GLN A 150 -16.78 11.86 -15.57
CA GLN A 150 -16.94 13.32 -15.68
C GLN A 150 -15.56 14.01 -15.79
N PRO A 151 -14.95 14.02 -16.99
CA PRO A 151 -13.63 14.63 -17.20
C PRO A 151 -13.63 16.16 -17.05
N ASP A 152 -14.74 16.82 -17.37
CA ASP A 152 -14.86 18.28 -17.28
C ASP A 152 -14.66 18.75 -15.84
N GLY A 153 -13.58 19.51 -15.62
CA GLY A 153 -13.16 19.97 -14.28
C GLY A 153 -12.17 19.04 -13.55
N HIS A 154 -11.88 17.85 -14.10
CA HIS A 154 -11.00 16.83 -13.52
C HIS A 154 -9.87 16.40 -14.48
N ILE A 155 -9.36 17.33 -15.29
CA ILE A 155 -8.31 17.05 -16.28
C ILE A 155 -6.94 16.98 -15.60
N ASN A 156 -6.23 15.88 -15.85
CA ASN A 156 -4.85 15.71 -15.44
C ASN A 156 -3.90 16.15 -16.56
N PRO A 157 -2.87 16.96 -16.27
CA PRO A 157 -1.82 17.24 -17.23
C PRO A 157 -0.97 16.00 -17.52
N PRO A 158 -0.21 15.96 -18.64
CA PRO A 158 0.76 14.90 -18.88
C PRO A 158 1.86 14.92 -17.79
N MET A 159 2.27 13.74 -17.35
CA MET A 159 3.34 13.59 -16.35
C MET A 159 4.72 13.76 -17.03
N PRO A 160 5.49 14.83 -16.71
CA PRO A 160 6.71 15.16 -17.46
C PRO A 160 7.90 14.26 -17.13
N TYR A 161 7.90 13.65 -15.95
CA TYR A 161 8.96 12.75 -15.49
C TYR A 161 8.34 11.52 -14.84
N GLU A 162 8.96 10.37 -15.05
CA GLU A 162 8.56 9.13 -14.40
C GLU A 162 9.61 8.69 -13.38
N GLY A 163 9.19 7.88 -12.41
CA GLY A 163 10.12 7.21 -11.50
C GLY A 163 11.03 6.24 -12.27
N THR A 164 12.30 6.17 -11.92
CA THR A 164 13.25 5.26 -12.56
C THR A 164 14.34 4.81 -11.58
N GLU A 165 14.98 3.68 -11.88
CA GLU A 165 16.10 3.13 -11.12
C GLU A 165 17.28 2.88 -12.05
N TYR A 166 18.45 3.36 -11.63
CA TYR A 166 19.75 3.11 -12.26
C TYR A 166 20.56 2.18 -11.37
N TYR A 167 21.42 1.38 -11.99
CA TYR A 167 22.14 0.31 -11.31
C TYR A 167 23.59 0.29 -11.74
N ALA A 168 24.49 0.06 -10.79
CA ALA A 168 25.87 -0.26 -11.09
C ALA A 168 25.96 -1.62 -11.80
N GLU A 169 26.85 -1.72 -12.77
CA GLU A 169 27.15 -2.95 -13.51
C GLU A 169 28.30 -3.71 -12.84
N ASN A 170 29.27 -2.97 -12.29
CA ASN A 170 30.48 -3.51 -11.69
C ASN A 170 30.39 -3.42 -10.17
N VAL A 171 29.83 -4.46 -9.54
CA VAL A 171 29.71 -4.54 -8.08
C VAL A 171 30.58 -5.67 -7.56
N THR A 172 31.39 -5.38 -6.55
CA THR A 172 32.25 -6.36 -5.87
C THR A 172 31.88 -6.51 -4.41
N LEU A 173 32.21 -7.66 -3.82
CA LEU A 173 32.18 -7.91 -2.39
C LEU A 173 33.54 -8.47 -2.00
N GLY A 174 34.45 -7.57 -1.61
CA GLY A 174 35.87 -7.88 -1.57
C GLY A 174 36.38 -8.23 -2.98
N ASP A 175 36.98 -9.40 -3.14
CA ASP A 175 37.54 -9.89 -4.41
C ASP A 175 36.50 -10.64 -5.26
N PHE A 176 35.29 -10.86 -4.75
CA PHE A 176 34.21 -11.52 -5.49
C PHE A 176 33.45 -10.52 -6.36
N GLN A 177 33.29 -10.86 -7.64
CA GLN A 177 32.33 -10.18 -8.50
C GLN A 177 30.90 -10.58 -8.11
N VAL A 178 30.04 -9.60 -7.86
CA VAL A 178 28.64 -9.82 -7.50
C VAL A 178 27.80 -9.82 -8.77
N GLU A 179 26.97 -10.85 -8.95
CA GLU A 179 26.02 -10.88 -10.06
C GLU A 179 25.04 -9.68 -9.94
N PRO A 180 24.77 -8.94 -11.04
CA PRO A 180 23.91 -7.76 -10.98
C PRO A 180 22.55 -8.02 -10.33
N LYS A 181 21.94 -9.20 -10.53
CA LYS A 181 20.67 -9.57 -9.91
C LYS A 181 20.72 -9.57 -8.37
N VAL A 182 21.85 -9.96 -7.78
CA VAL A 182 22.05 -9.98 -6.33
C VAL A 182 22.25 -8.56 -5.80
N ALA A 183 23.05 -7.74 -6.48
CA ALA A 183 23.23 -6.33 -6.12
C ALA A 183 21.91 -5.54 -6.17
N ARG A 184 21.06 -5.81 -7.19
CA ARG A 184 19.76 -5.16 -7.39
C ARG A 184 18.75 -5.39 -6.26
N GLN A 185 18.87 -6.50 -5.53
CA GLN A 185 17.98 -6.86 -4.41
C GLN A 185 18.22 -6.00 -3.15
N LYS A 186 19.31 -5.23 -3.09
CA LYS A 186 19.58 -4.34 -1.97
C LYS A 186 18.60 -3.15 -1.96
N SER A 187 18.08 -2.83 -0.79
CA SER A 187 16.99 -1.87 -0.58
C SER A 187 17.24 -0.88 0.56
N ASN A 188 18.47 -0.82 1.07
CA ASN A 188 18.91 0.14 2.09
C ASN A 188 19.09 1.55 1.49
N TRP A 189 17.98 2.16 1.08
CA TRP A 189 17.96 3.46 0.44
C TRP A 189 18.32 4.59 1.41
N LYS A 190 19.11 5.55 0.92
CA LYS A 190 19.41 6.80 1.61
C LYS A 190 18.95 7.95 0.73
N LYS A 191 18.26 8.92 1.32
CA LYS A 191 17.85 10.14 0.61
C LYS A 191 19.10 10.86 0.09
N PHE A 192 19.10 11.17 -1.19
CA PHE A 192 20.13 11.97 -1.82
C PHE A 192 19.75 13.45 -1.68
N SER A 193 20.62 14.26 -1.08
CA SER A 193 20.40 15.70 -1.02
C SER A 193 20.78 16.29 -2.36
N VAL A 194 19.79 16.72 -3.13
CA VAL A 194 20.05 17.46 -4.36
C VAL A 194 20.62 18.82 -3.93
N PRO A 195 21.80 19.23 -4.40
CA PRO A 195 22.27 20.59 -4.20
C PRO A 195 21.21 21.54 -4.77
N ALA A 196 20.83 22.56 -3.99
CA ALA A 196 19.75 23.46 -4.38
C ALA A 196 20.00 23.96 -5.81
N PRO A 197 19.05 23.80 -6.74
CA PRO A 197 19.20 24.43 -8.04
C PRO A 197 19.37 25.93 -7.79
N GLU A 198 20.35 26.56 -8.43
CA GLU A 198 20.33 28.01 -8.64
C GLU A 198 18.93 28.33 -9.14
N ALA A 199 18.17 29.10 -8.35
CA ALA A 199 16.72 29.16 -8.43
C ALA A 199 16.26 29.31 -9.88
N ALA A 200 15.61 28.26 -10.41
CA ALA A 200 14.85 28.41 -11.64
C ALA A 200 13.87 29.56 -11.40
N PRO A 201 13.79 30.55 -12.32
CA PRO A 201 12.87 31.65 -12.13
C PRO A 201 11.47 31.06 -11.98
N ALA A 202 10.80 31.39 -10.87
CA ALA A 202 9.39 31.04 -10.68
C ALA A 202 8.64 31.41 -11.96
N PRO A 203 7.72 30.56 -12.46
CA PRO A 203 6.91 30.91 -13.62
C PRO A 203 6.27 32.26 -13.31
N ALA A 204 6.49 33.24 -14.18
CA ALA A 204 6.03 34.61 -13.99
C ALA A 204 4.56 34.57 -13.61
N ALA A 205 4.23 35.07 -12.41
CA ALA A 205 2.86 35.21 -11.97
C ALA A 205 2.12 36.02 -13.05
N VAL A 206 1.20 35.36 -13.74
CA VAL A 206 0.28 36.02 -14.65
C VAL A 206 -0.49 37.02 -13.78
N PRO A 207 -0.40 38.35 -14.03
CA PRO A 207 -1.12 39.30 -13.21
C PRO A 207 -2.61 39.01 -13.35
N ALA A 208 -3.29 38.74 -12.24
CA ALA A 208 -4.74 38.70 -12.21
C ALA A 208 -5.25 40.10 -12.57
N GLU A 209 -5.75 40.26 -13.79
CA GLU A 209 -6.46 41.47 -14.19
C GLU A 209 -7.76 41.50 -13.38
N ALA A 210 -7.86 42.47 -12.48
CA ALA A 210 -9.01 42.64 -11.61
C ALA A 210 -10.24 43.00 -12.43
N VAL A 211 -11.20 42.08 -12.54
CA VAL A 211 -12.54 42.39 -13.04
C VAL A 211 -13.23 43.28 -11.99
N PRO A 212 -13.63 44.52 -12.30
CA PRO A 212 -14.29 45.38 -11.32
C PRO A 212 -15.68 44.83 -10.99
N ALA A 213 -16.02 44.83 -9.69
CA ALA A 213 -17.33 44.43 -9.19
C ALA A 213 -18.45 45.35 -9.76
N PRO A 214 -19.63 44.80 -10.12
CA PRO A 214 -20.72 45.64 -10.60
C PRO A 214 -21.31 46.47 -9.45
N ALA A 215 -21.55 47.75 -9.73
CA ALA A 215 -22.12 48.71 -8.80
C ALA A 215 -23.56 48.33 -8.40
N ALA A 216 -23.87 48.39 -7.10
CA ALA A 216 -25.21 48.19 -6.57
C ALA A 216 -26.14 49.35 -6.97
N VAL A 217 -27.26 49.03 -7.61
CA VAL A 217 -28.35 49.97 -7.89
C VAL A 217 -29.29 49.97 -6.67
N PRO A 218 -29.64 51.12 -6.07
CA PRO A 218 -30.55 51.15 -4.93
C PRO A 218 -32.00 50.94 -5.41
N VAL A 219 -32.69 49.96 -4.82
CA VAL A 219 -34.15 49.77 -5.01
C VAL A 219 -34.88 50.47 -3.87
N GLU A 220 -35.79 51.35 -4.24
CA GLU A 220 -36.63 52.21 -3.40
C GLU A 220 -37.64 51.39 -2.58
N ALA A 221 -37.81 51.75 -1.29
CA ALA A 221 -38.67 51.04 -0.34
C ALA A 221 -40.15 51.39 -0.52
N ALA A 222 -41.00 50.37 -0.69
CA ALA A 222 -42.46 50.50 -0.62
C ALA A 222 -42.98 50.36 0.83
N PRO A 223 -44.04 51.08 1.25
CA PRO A 223 -44.47 51.13 2.64
C PRO A 223 -45.36 49.93 3.05
N ALA A 224 -45.23 49.51 4.31
CA ALA A 224 -46.00 48.43 4.92
C ALA A 224 -47.44 48.85 5.31
N PRO A 225 -48.45 47.96 5.22
CA PRO A 225 -49.76 48.19 5.82
C PRO A 225 -49.89 47.55 7.24
N ALA A 226 -50.92 48.00 7.94
CA ALA A 226 -51.10 48.10 9.38
C ALA A 226 -51.35 46.81 10.19
N ALA A 227 -51.10 46.93 11.50
CA ALA A 227 -51.25 45.92 12.55
C ALA A 227 -52.71 45.66 13.00
N VAL A 228 -52.95 44.45 13.52
CA VAL A 228 -54.16 44.06 14.30
C VAL A 228 -53.68 43.26 15.53
N PRO A 229 -54.23 43.43 16.77
CA PRO A 229 -53.61 42.98 18.02
C PRO A 229 -54.32 41.81 18.76
N ALA A 230 -53.67 41.37 19.86
CA ALA A 230 -54.08 40.47 20.97
C ALA A 230 -53.51 39.03 20.86
N GLU A 231 -53.02 38.36 21.92
CA GLU A 231 -53.23 38.45 23.37
C GLU A 231 -52.01 37.88 24.15
N ALA A 232 -51.86 38.19 25.44
CA ALA A 232 -50.62 38.11 26.21
C ALA A 232 -50.53 36.94 27.24
N ALA A 233 -49.27 36.54 27.49
CA ALA A 233 -48.65 36.08 28.75
C ALA A 233 -48.83 34.61 29.23
N PRO A 234 -47.93 34.06 30.09
CA PRO A 234 -46.79 34.68 30.79
C PRO A 234 -45.42 33.94 30.65
N ALA A 235 -44.34 34.65 31.05
CA ALA A 235 -42.99 34.09 31.28
C ALA A 235 -42.91 33.35 32.63
N PRO A 236 -42.03 32.34 32.80
CA PRO A 236 -40.68 32.57 33.39
C PRO A 236 -39.64 31.54 32.86
N ALA A 237 -38.35 31.46 33.17
CA ALA A 237 -37.34 32.18 33.96
C ALA A 237 -35.97 31.85 33.31
N ALA A 238 -34.97 32.74 33.46
CA ALA A 238 -33.60 32.48 33.05
C ALA A 238 -32.92 31.46 33.99
N VAL A 239 -32.25 30.46 33.42
CA VAL A 239 -31.37 29.51 34.13
C VAL A 239 -30.04 29.45 33.35
N PRO A 240 -28.88 29.51 34.03
CA PRO A 240 -27.59 29.83 33.40
C PRO A 240 -27.05 28.70 32.51
N VAL A 241 -26.32 29.09 31.45
CA VAL A 241 -25.56 28.18 30.60
C VAL A 241 -24.36 27.66 31.40
N GLU A 242 -24.45 26.41 31.86
CA GLU A 242 -23.29 25.65 32.33
C GLU A 242 -22.58 25.06 31.09
N ALA A 243 -21.26 25.29 31.00
CA ALA A 243 -20.45 24.81 29.90
C ALA A 243 -20.45 23.27 29.86
N ALA A 244 -20.90 22.70 28.74
CA ALA A 244 -20.78 21.26 28.50
C ALA A 244 -19.29 20.88 28.40
N PRO A 245 -18.87 19.75 29.01
CA PRO A 245 -17.46 19.37 29.11
C PRO A 245 -16.91 18.92 27.76
N ALA A 246 -15.60 19.10 27.57
CA ALA A 246 -14.87 18.55 26.44
C ALA A 246 -15.11 17.03 26.31
N PRO A 247 -15.22 16.47 25.10
CA PRO A 247 -15.40 15.03 24.94
C PRO A 247 -14.22 14.27 25.54
N ALA A 248 -14.54 13.35 26.45
CA ALA A 248 -13.60 12.44 27.07
C ALA A 248 -12.88 11.61 25.99
N ALA A 249 -11.56 11.46 26.14
CA ALA A 249 -10.78 10.53 25.35
C ALA A 249 -11.34 9.11 25.55
N VAL A 250 -11.80 8.50 24.44
CA VAL A 250 -12.16 7.08 24.43
C VAL A 250 -10.85 6.30 24.61
N PRO A 251 -10.71 5.44 25.63
CA PRO A 251 -9.53 4.61 25.77
C PRO A 251 -9.47 3.65 24.57
N VAL A 252 -8.36 3.70 23.84
CA VAL A 252 -8.03 2.70 22.82
C VAL A 252 -7.85 1.38 23.55
N GLU A 253 -8.80 0.47 23.37
CA GLU A 253 -8.67 -0.91 23.82
C GLU A 253 -7.48 -1.52 23.07
N ALA A 254 -6.40 -1.80 23.80
CA ALA A 254 -5.23 -2.44 23.25
C ALA A 254 -5.63 -3.82 22.70
N ALA A 255 -5.32 -4.05 21.43
CA ALA A 255 -5.45 -5.36 20.82
C ALA A 255 -4.77 -6.44 21.70
N PRO A 256 -5.39 -7.61 21.90
CA PRO A 256 -4.81 -8.64 22.74
C PRO A 256 -3.47 -9.12 22.17
N ALA A 257 -2.47 -9.20 23.04
CA ALA A 257 -1.17 -9.76 22.73
C ALA A 257 -1.31 -11.20 22.20
N PRO A 258 -0.46 -11.63 21.25
CA PRO A 258 -0.49 -13.00 20.76
C PRO A 258 -0.24 -13.98 21.92
N ALA A 259 -1.08 -15.00 22.01
CA ALA A 259 -0.98 -16.05 23.01
C ALA A 259 0.41 -16.72 22.96
N ALA A 260 1.11 -16.71 24.09
CA ALA A 260 2.34 -17.46 24.27
C ALA A 260 2.02 -18.96 24.18
N VAL A 261 2.59 -19.63 23.19
CA VAL A 261 2.60 -21.09 23.11
C VAL A 261 3.44 -21.61 24.29
N PRO A 262 2.92 -22.50 25.15
CA PRO A 262 3.72 -23.08 26.22
C PRO A 262 4.84 -23.92 25.61
N VAL A 263 6.09 -23.57 25.92
CA VAL A 263 7.26 -24.39 25.64
C VAL A 263 7.21 -25.58 26.59
N GLU A 264 6.90 -26.75 26.06
CA GLU A 264 7.03 -28.01 26.79
C GLU A 264 8.52 -28.23 27.09
N ALA A 265 8.85 -28.39 28.37
CA ALA A 265 10.21 -28.63 28.83
C ALA A 265 10.74 -29.92 28.20
N ALA A 266 11.91 -29.85 27.58
CA ALA A 266 12.62 -31.01 27.08
C ALA A 266 12.83 -32.03 28.22
N PRO A 267 12.63 -33.34 27.99
CA PRO A 267 12.94 -34.35 28.98
C PRO A 267 14.46 -34.37 29.24
N ALA A 268 14.83 -34.49 30.51
CA ALA A 268 16.22 -34.61 30.95
C ALA A 268 16.92 -35.80 30.25
N PRO A 269 18.22 -35.70 29.93
CA PRO A 269 18.95 -36.80 29.31
C PRO A 269 19.00 -38.00 30.26
N ALA A 270 18.63 -39.17 29.74
CA ALA A 270 18.82 -40.44 30.42
C ALA A 270 20.32 -40.66 30.66
N ALA A 271 20.71 -40.94 31.90
CA ALA A 271 22.06 -41.33 32.26
C ALA A 271 22.42 -42.65 31.56
N VAL A 272 23.47 -42.62 30.74
CA VAL A 272 24.10 -43.82 30.20
C VAL A 272 24.84 -44.51 31.35
N PRO A 273 24.58 -45.79 31.68
CA PRO A 273 25.42 -46.51 32.62
C PRO A 273 26.81 -46.73 32.01
N ALA A 274 27.85 -46.42 32.79
CA ALA A 274 29.23 -46.66 32.42
C ALA A 274 29.47 -48.16 32.18
N GLU A 275 29.82 -48.53 30.95
CA GLU A 275 30.37 -49.84 30.65
C GLU A 275 31.82 -49.85 31.14
N ALA A 276 32.07 -50.64 32.18
CA ALA A 276 33.41 -50.97 32.62
C ALA A 276 34.09 -51.83 31.57
N ALA A 277 35.28 -51.41 31.14
CA ALA A 277 36.18 -52.20 30.30
C ALA A 277 36.58 -53.51 30.99
N PRO A 278 36.74 -54.58 30.20
CA PRO A 278 37.89 -55.47 30.32
C PRO A 278 38.93 -55.23 29.21
#